data_AF-A0A6J0ZXS4-F1
#
_entry.id   AF-A0A6J0ZXS4-F1
#
_cell.length_a   1.000
_cell.length_b   1.000
_cell.length_c   1.000
_cell.angle_alpha   90.00
_cell.angle_beta   90.00
_cell.angle_gamma   90.00
#
_symmetry.space_group_name_H-M   'P 1'
#
loop_
_entity.id
_entity.type
_entity.pdbx_description
1 polymer ?
#
loop_
_entity_poly.entity_id
_entity_poly.type
_entity_poly.pdbx_seq_one_letter_code
_entity_poly.pdbx_strand_id
1 'polypeptide(L)'
;MDTFSSSVSTFKVPNFNSTPREFGRWKTPNRHGQLPTRSPQCSSFFSSARTTTKTNSFTHKKLTSPFFPTSQASPLISSPYYVHSKQASGYAAALLDIAQCNTSLDAVQKDVQKLSKLLHHDHVQAFLSDPFVGDEEKGKAVKELVRKGKFNKHLVRLLKMLTKRKELGMVSEVLEEFERIYDELSETKVVWISSEKKIKEDRLFRIAKRVQELSGAVKVKVRNLVRDRIPAVAV
;
A
#
# COMPACT_ATOMS: atom_id res chain seq x y z
N MET A 1 0.38 52.62 64.17
CA MET A 1 1.72 52.05 63.87
C MET A 1 1.41 50.59 63.53
N ASP A 2 1.47 50.12 62.28
CA ASP A 2 2.32 50.48 61.15
C ASP A 2 1.55 50.54 59.81
N THR A 3 2.09 51.34 58.90
CA THR A 3 1.56 51.67 57.57
C THR A 3 2.68 51.37 56.58
N PHE A 4 2.50 50.44 55.64
CA PHE A 4 3.20 50.39 54.34
C PHE A 4 2.31 49.55 53.42
N SER A 5 1.50 50.12 52.51
CA SER A 5 1.77 51.01 51.37
C SER A 5 2.49 50.30 50.20
N SER A 6 1.76 50.34 49.08
CA SER A 6 1.96 49.85 47.72
C SER A 6 3.35 49.98 47.09
N SER A 7 3.65 49.14 46.09
CA SER A 7 3.78 49.59 44.67
C SER A 7 4.04 48.43 43.69
N VAL A 8 3.39 48.54 42.52
CA VAL A 8 3.51 47.69 41.33
C VAL A 8 4.74 48.10 40.52
N SER A 9 5.48 47.14 39.96
CA SER A 9 6.57 47.42 39.00
C SER A 9 6.30 46.72 37.67
N THR A 10 6.10 47.53 36.63
CA THR A 10 6.09 47.15 35.22
C THR A 10 7.34 47.75 34.60
N PHE A 11 8.19 46.95 33.94
CA PHE A 11 9.15 47.50 32.98
C PHE A 11 9.44 46.52 31.84
N LYS A 12 9.35 47.03 30.62
CA LYS A 12 9.48 46.35 29.33
C LYS A 12 10.17 47.31 28.37
N VAL A 13 11.36 47.00 27.84
CA VAL A 13 11.96 47.68 26.66
C VAL A 13 13.16 46.87 26.07
N PRO A 14 13.74 47.21 24.88
CA PRO A 14 13.90 46.28 23.74
C PRO A 14 15.34 46.34 23.13
N ASN A 15 15.45 46.11 21.81
CA ASN A 15 16.31 46.83 20.83
C ASN A 15 17.45 46.00 20.17
N PHE A 16 17.21 45.48 18.96
CA PHE A 16 17.71 45.87 17.61
C PHE A 16 19.24 45.83 17.38
N ASN A 17 19.61 45.27 16.22
CA ASN A 17 20.48 45.84 15.15
C ASN A 17 21.31 44.73 14.48
N SER A 18 21.68 44.71 13.20
CA SER A 18 21.23 45.29 11.93
C SER A 18 22.15 44.69 10.84
N THR A 19 21.60 44.49 9.65
CA THR A 19 22.20 44.03 8.36
C THR A 19 23.12 45.08 7.69
N PRO A 20 23.45 45.04 6.37
CA PRO A 20 24.24 44.10 5.54
C PRO A 20 25.28 44.83 4.63
N ARG A 21 26.12 44.13 3.85
CA ARG A 21 26.57 44.60 2.50
C ARG A 21 27.28 43.56 1.65
N GLU A 22 27.08 43.68 0.35
CA GLU A 22 27.48 42.80 -0.75
C GLU A 22 28.89 43.10 -1.33
N PHE A 23 29.50 42.10 -1.99
CA PHE A 23 29.78 42.01 -3.45
C PHE A 23 31.05 41.19 -3.73
N GLY A 24 30.96 40.22 -4.66
CA GLY A 24 32.15 39.53 -5.18
C GLY A 24 31.83 38.34 -6.10
N ARG A 25 31.70 38.64 -7.40
CA ARG A 25 31.41 37.74 -8.53
C ARG A 25 32.67 37.00 -9.00
N TRP A 26 32.70 35.66 -9.02
CA TRP A 26 33.62 34.87 -9.86
C TRP A 26 32.90 33.63 -10.46
N LYS A 27 33.20 33.33 -11.72
CA LYS A 27 32.58 32.28 -12.57
C LYS A 27 33.38 30.95 -12.54
N THR A 28 32.66 29.82 -12.40
CA THR A 28 32.76 28.46 -13.03
C THR A 28 34.09 27.65 -13.05
N PRO A 29 34.10 26.34 -13.40
CA PRO A 29 33.20 25.21 -13.09
C PRO A 29 33.97 23.92 -12.66
N ASN A 30 33.39 22.98 -11.90
CA ASN A 30 33.46 21.53 -12.22
C ASN A 30 32.65 20.64 -11.27
N ARG A 31 32.13 19.54 -11.81
CA ARG A 31 31.37 18.46 -11.18
C ARG A 31 32.24 17.60 -10.25
N HIS A 32 31.69 17.14 -9.12
CA HIS A 32 31.82 15.75 -8.64
C HIS A 32 30.59 15.41 -7.78
N GLY A 33 30.05 14.21 -7.97
CA GLY A 33 28.65 13.87 -7.71
C GLY A 33 28.25 13.67 -6.25
N GLN A 34 26.96 13.89 -5.99
CA GLN A 34 26.25 13.42 -4.81
C GLN A 34 24.92 12.77 -5.22
N LEU A 35 24.65 11.61 -4.60
CA LEU A 35 23.40 10.86 -4.66
C LEU A 35 22.21 11.75 -4.26
N PRO A 36 21.03 11.62 -4.90
CA PRO A 36 19.81 12.13 -4.33
C PRO A 36 19.09 11.08 -3.47
N THR A 37 18.77 11.51 -2.26
CA THR A 37 17.83 10.91 -1.31
C THR A 37 16.44 10.79 -1.96
N ARG A 38 15.89 9.58 -2.02
CA ARG A 38 14.65 9.25 -2.74
C ARG A 38 13.44 9.31 -1.81
N SER A 39 12.57 10.30 -2.01
CA SER A 39 11.19 10.31 -1.51
C SER A 39 10.26 9.65 -2.55
N PRO A 40 9.26 8.85 -2.14
CA PRO A 40 8.35 8.21 -3.09
C PRO A 40 7.33 9.22 -3.65
N GLN A 41 7.32 9.40 -4.97
CA GLN A 41 6.32 10.18 -5.70
C GLN A 41 5.15 9.31 -6.13
N CYS A 42 3.93 9.80 -5.90
CA CYS A 42 2.69 9.12 -6.19
C CYS A 42 1.95 9.80 -7.32
N SER A 43 1.66 9.04 -8.38
CA SER A 43 0.89 9.51 -9.53
C SER A 43 -0.61 9.52 -9.19
N SER A 44 -1.13 10.69 -8.89
CA SER A 44 -2.56 10.93 -8.75
C SER A 44 -3.19 11.13 -10.13
N PHE A 45 -3.56 10.04 -10.80
CA PHE A 45 -4.42 10.12 -11.98
C PHE A 45 -5.85 9.82 -11.57
N PHE A 46 -6.66 10.86 -11.33
CA PHE A 46 -8.10 10.90 -11.64
C PHE A 46 -8.62 12.32 -11.39
N SER A 47 -8.48 13.20 -12.39
CA SER A 47 -9.25 14.45 -12.46
C SER A 47 -10.40 14.24 -13.44
N SER A 48 -11.61 14.20 -12.90
CA SER A 48 -12.84 14.04 -13.67
C SER A 48 -13.19 15.36 -14.35
N ALA A 49 -12.96 15.47 -15.67
CA ALA A 49 -13.41 16.62 -16.45
C ALA A 49 -14.83 16.40 -16.97
N ARG A 50 -15.71 17.32 -16.58
CA ARG A 50 -17.13 17.42 -16.93
C ARG A 50 -17.26 17.92 -18.38
N THR A 51 -18.01 17.21 -19.22
CA THR A 51 -18.29 17.62 -20.60
C THR A 51 -19.35 18.73 -20.62
N THR A 52 -19.02 19.87 -21.23
CA THR A 52 -20.00 20.88 -21.64
C THR A 52 -19.80 21.16 -23.12
N THR A 53 -20.82 20.80 -23.90
CA THR A 53 -20.97 21.03 -25.34
C THR A 53 -21.26 22.50 -25.64
N LYS A 54 -20.45 23.17 -26.46
CA LYS A 54 -20.87 24.36 -27.24
C LYS A 54 -20.09 24.51 -28.56
N THR A 55 -20.86 24.36 -29.65
CA THR A 55 -20.98 25.22 -30.86
C THR A 55 -19.75 25.67 -31.67
N ASN A 56 -19.80 25.26 -32.95
CA ASN A 56 -19.63 26.05 -34.19
C ASN A 56 -18.25 26.28 -34.85
N SER A 57 -18.29 26.00 -36.16
CA SER A 57 -17.74 26.75 -37.30
C SER A 57 -16.41 26.35 -37.95
N PHE A 58 -16.57 25.82 -39.18
CA PHE A 58 -15.93 26.18 -40.46
C PHE A 58 -14.40 26.04 -40.70
N THR A 59 -14.12 25.01 -41.50
CA THR A 59 -13.29 24.94 -42.73
C THR A 59 -11.82 25.40 -42.79
N HIS A 60 -11.00 24.40 -43.18
CA HIS A 60 -9.84 24.42 -44.07
C HIS A 60 -8.58 25.22 -43.66
N LYS A 61 -7.45 24.51 -43.49
CA LYS A 61 -6.34 24.43 -44.47
C LYS A 61 -5.11 23.70 -43.89
N LYS A 62 -4.45 22.96 -44.79
CA LYS A 62 -3.04 22.51 -44.84
C LYS A 62 -2.51 21.53 -43.77
N LEU A 63 -2.24 20.32 -44.25
CA LEU A 63 -1.14 19.47 -43.81
C LEU A 63 0.18 20.25 -43.92
N THR A 64 0.80 20.54 -42.79
CA THR A 64 2.25 20.67 -42.63
C THR A 64 2.52 20.26 -41.19
N SER A 65 2.89 19.00 -41.00
CA SER A 65 3.28 18.47 -39.70
C SER A 65 4.58 19.14 -39.25
N PRO A 66 4.63 19.84 -38.10
CA PRO A 66 5.91 20.13 -37.49
C PRO A 66 6.47 18.79 -36.97
N PHE A 67 7.67 18.49 -37.43
CA PHE A 67 8.51 17.41 -36.94
C PHE A 67 8.73 17.62 -35.45
N PHE A 68 8.01 16.88 -34.61
CA PHE A 68 8.27 16.87 -33.17
C PHE A 68 9.60 16.15 -32.96
N PRO A 69 10.58 16.76 -32.26
CA PRO A 69 11.71 15.98 -31.78
C PRO A 69 11.11 14.94 -30.83
N THR A 70 11.27 13.67 -31.16
CA THR A 70 11.02 12.54 -30.26
C THR A 70 11.81 12.82 -28.99
N SER A 71 11.15 13.43 -28.01
CA SER A 71 11.62 13.40 -26.64
C SER A 71 11.52 11.93 -26.28
N GLN A 72 12.68 11.27 -26.27
CA GLN A 72 12.87 9.96 -25.68
C GLN A 72 12.06 9.94 -24.40
N ALA A 73 10.92 9.24 -24.43
CA ALA A 73 10.19 8.93 -23.22
C ALA A 73 11.21 8.19 -22.36
N SER A 74 11.71 8.87 -21.34
CA SER A 74 12.52 8.24 -20.32
C SER A 74 11.70 7.06 -19.85
N PRO A 75 12.25 5.83 -19.79
CA PRO A 75 11.50 4.73 -19.22
C PRO A 75 11.16 5.16 -17.79
N LEU A 76 9.87 5.44 -17.58
CA LEU A 76 9.31 5.59 -16.25
C LEU A 76 9.77 4.33 -15.51
N ILE A 77 10.64 4.50 -14.52
CA ILE A 77 10.97 3.43 -13.58
C ILE A 77 9.72 3.29 -12.71
N SER A 78 8.73 2.62 -13.29
CA SER A 78 7.60 2.02 -12.62
C SER A 78 8.14 1.21 -11.46
N SER A 79 7.37 1.14 -10.38
CA SER A 79 7.48 0.14 -9.31
C SER A 79 8.00 -1.19 -9.87
N PRO A 80 8.86 -1.93 -9.14
CA PRO A 80 9.51 -3.15 -9.64
C PRO A 80 8.49 -3.94 -10.46
N TYR A 81 8.80 -4.14 -11.75
CA TYR A 81 7.86 -4.69 -12.74
C TYR A 81 7.44 -6.08 -12.31
N TYR A 82 6.44 -6.17 -11.43
CA TYR A 82 5.73 -7.39 -11.16
C TYR A 82 4.94 -7.66 -12.44
N VAL A 83 5.46 -8.56 -13.26
CA VAL A 83 4.71 -9.08 -14.39
C VAL A 83 3.57 -9.89 -13.80
N HIS A 84 2.40 -9.27 -13.74
CA HIS A 84 1.20 -9.91 -13.22
C HIS A 84 0.65 -10.87 -14.28
N SER A 85 1.02 -12.15 -14.19
CA SER A 85 0.44 -13.20 -15.04
C SER A 85 -1.03 -13.46 -14.71
N LYS A 86 -1.44 -13.17 -13.46
CA LYS A 86 -2.80 -13.33 -12.95
C LYS A 86 -3.48 -12.00 -12.71
N GLN A 87 -4.77 -11.92 -13.02
CA GLN A 87 -5.60 -10.74 -12.74
C GLN A 87 -5.58 -10.39 -11.24
N ALA A 88 -5.64 -11.39 -10.36
CA ALA A 88 -5.62 -11.21 -8.91
C ALA A 88 -4.34 -10.48 -8.44
N SER A 89 -3.18 -10.86 -8.99
CA SER A 89 -1.89 -10.23 -8.68
C SER A 89 -1.87 -8.75 -9.10
N GLY A 90 -2.46 -8.42 -10.26
CA GLY A 90 -2.56 -7.04 -10.72
C GLY A 90 -3.45 -6.16 -9.83
N TYR A 91 -4.60 -6.68 -9.39
CA TYR A 91 -5.44 -5.97 -8.42
C TYR A 91 -4.76 -5.80 -7.06
N ALA A 92 -4.04 -6.82 -6.59
CA ALA A 92 -3.29 -6.77 -5.34
C ALA A 92 -2.18 -5.70 -5.38
N ALA A 93 -1.39 -5.67 -6.45
CA ALA A 93 -0.35 -4.68 -6.65
C ALA A 93 -0.92 -3.26 -6.74
N ALA A 94 -2.01 -3.06 -7.49
CA ALA A 94 -2.69 -1.76 -7.56
C ALA A 94 -3.19 -1.29 -6.18
N LEU A 95 -3.73 -2.20 -5.35
CA LEU A 95 -4.12 -1.86 -3.98
C LEU A 95 -2.91 -1.45 -3.14
N LEU A 96 -1.81 -2.18 -3.26
CA LEU A 96 -0.56 -1.93 -2.53
C LEU A 96 0.04 -0.57 -2.90
N ASP A 97 0.12 -0.25 -4.21
CA ASP A 97 0.62 1.02 -4.72
C ASP A 97 -0.20 2.19 -4.19
N ILE A 98 -1.53 2.08 -4.25
CA ILE A 98 -2.43 3.11 -3.69
C ILE A 98 -2.22 3.25 -2.19
N ALA A 99 -2.06 2.14 -1.46
CA ALA A 99 -1.89 2.15 -0.01
C ALA A 99 -0.55 2.78 0.42
N GLN A 100 0.54 2.46 -0.29
CA GLN A 100 1.85 3.10 -0.12
C GLN A 100 1.75 4.60 -0.36
N CYS A 101 1.07 4.98 -1.44
CA CYS A 101 0.93 6.37 -1.81
C CYS A 101 0.15 7.24 -0.82
N ASN A 102 -0.78 6.64 -0.11
CA ASN A 102 -1.57 7.31 0.91
C ASN A 102 -1.02 7.03 2.33
N THR A 103 0.21 6.53 2.46
CA THR A 103 0.86 6.15 3.73
C THR A 103 -0.04 5.32 4.66
N SER A 104 -0.92 4.52 4.08
CA SER A 104 -1.95 3.74 4.77
C SER A 104 -1.72 2.24 4.64
N LEU A 105 -0.52 1.85 4.23
CA LEU A 105 -0.12 0.47 3.95
C LEU A 105 -0.39 -0.47 5.13
N ASP A 106 0.04 -0.10 6.34
CA ASP A 106 -0.13 -0.94 7.53
C ASP A 106 -1.59 -1.09 7.94
N ALA A 107 -2.40 -0.04 7.74
CA ALA A 107 -3.83 -0.09 8.02
C ALA A 107 -4.54 -1.02 7.02
N VAL A 108 -4.22 -0.90 5.74
CA VAL A 108 -4.76 -1.77 4.69
C VAL A 108 -4.32 -3.22 4.94
N GLN A 109 -3.07 -3.47 5.32
CA GLN A 109 -2.58 -4.82 5.60
C GLN A 109 -3.32 -5.49 6.77
N LYS A 110 -3.60 -4.75 7.86
CA LYS A 110 -4.40 -5.26 8.97
C LYS A 110 -5.82 -5.63 8.53
N ASP A 111 -6.42 -4.78 7.69
CA ASP A 111 -7.75 -5.01 7.14
C ASP A 111 -7.81 -6.19 6.17
N VAL A 112 -6.80 -6.34 5.33
CA VAL A 112 -6.63 -7.49 4.43
C VAL A 112 -6.52 -8.79 5.23
N GLN A 113 -5.69 -8.83 6.27
CA GLN A 113 -5.58 -10.00 7.15
C GLN A 113 -6.89 -10.32 7.87
N LYS A 114 -7.62 -9.30 8.32
CA LYS A 114 -8.94 -9.47 8.95
C LYS A 114 -9.95 -10.05 7.97
N LEU A 115 -9.97 -9.54 6.73
CA LEU A 115 -10.85 -10.03 5.69
C LEU A 115 -10.47 -11.46 5.26
N SER A 116 -9.19 -11.75 5.09
CA SER A 116 -8.68 -13.09 4.77
C SER A 116 -9.15 -14.13 5.78
N LYS A 117 -9.06 -13.82 7.09
CA LYS A 117 -9.59 -14.69 8.16
C LYS A 117 -11.10 -14.92 8.07
N LEU A 118 -11.86 -13.90 7.69
CA LEU A 118 -13.33 -14.02 7.53
C LEU A 118 -13.69 -14.88 6.32
N LEU A 119 -12.90 -14.80 5.24
CA LEU A 119 -13.10 -15.59 4.02
C LEU A 119 -12.58 -17.03 4.13
N HIS A 120 -11.64 -17.30 5.04
CA HIS A 120 -11.11 -18.63 5.29
C HIS A 120 -12.14 -19.62 5.85
N HIS A 121 -13.34 -19.15 6.22
CA HIS A 121 -14.45 -20.03 6.52
C HIS A 121 -14.97 -20.64 5.21
N ASP A 122 -14.88 -21.97 5.08
CA ASP A 122 -15.24 -22.74 3.88
C ASP A 122 -16.60 -22.34 3.29
N HIS A 123 -17.59 -22.10 4.16
CA HIS A 123 -18.93 -21.67 3.75
C HIS A 123 -18.96 -20.32 3.03
N VAL A 124 -18.14 -19.37 3.45
CA VAL A 124 -18.09 -18.02 2.88
C VAL A 124 -17.36 -18.05 1.54
N GLN A 125 -16.25 -18.79 1.46
CA GLN A 125 -15.52 -18.97 0.22
C GLN A 125 -16.38 -19.69 -0.83
N ALA A 126 -17.03 -20.79 -0.45
CA ALA A 126 -17.94 -21.52 -1.33
C ALA A 126 -19.07 -20.61 -1.85
N PHE A 127 -19.70 -19.83 -0.97
CA PHE A 127 -20.76 -18.90 -1.36
C PHE A 127 -20.30 -17.83 -2.37
N LEU A 128 -19.08 -17.30 -2.24
CA LEU A 128 -18.56 -16.30 -3.17
C LEU A 128 -18.16 -16.93 -4.52
N SER A 129 -17.65 -18.16 -4.51
CA SER A 129 -17.23 -18.88 -5.71
C SER A 129 -18.36 -19.58 -6.46
N ASP A 130 -19.52 -19.81 -5.82
CA ASP A 130 -20.65 -20.55 -6.40
C ASP A 130 -21.31 -19.79 -7.57
N PRO A 131 -21.25 -20.28 -8.83
CA PRO A 131 -21.85 -19.60 -9.98
C PRO A 131 -23.39 -19.57 -9.97
N PHE A 132 -24.06 -20.38 -9.12
CA PHE A 132 -25.51 -20.44 -9.04
C PHE A 132 -26.12 -19.35 -8.15
N VAL A 133 -25.33 -18.75 -7.26
CA VAL A 133 -25.76 -17.62 -6.44
C VAL A 133 -25.72 -16.34 -7.27
N GLY A 134 -26.84 -15.62 -7.33
CA GLY A 134 -26.95 -14.39 -8.10
C GLY A 134 -25.96 -13.31 -7.64
N ASP A 135 -25.37 -12.58 -8.60
CA ASP A 135 -24.37 -11.54 -8.33
C ASP A 135 -24.88 -10.45 -7.38
N GLU A 136 -26.19 -10.16 -7.42
CA GLU A 136 -26.83 -9.19 -6.54
C GLU A 136 -26.80 -9.64 -5.07
N GLU A 137 -27.03 -10.92 -4.80
CA GLU A 137 -27.03 -11.47 -3.45
C GLU A 137 -25.62 -11.49 -2.89
N LYS A 138 -24.64 -11.91 -3.69
CA LYS A 138 -23.22 -11.83 -3.32
C LYS A 138 -22.79 -10.39 -3.04
N GLY A 139 -23.20 -9.46 -3.90
CA GLY A 139 -22.92 -8.03 -3.72
C GLY A 139 -23.52 -7.45 -2.44
N LYS A 140 -24.75 -7.86 -2.08
CA LYS A 140 -25.39 -7.50 -0.80
C LYS A 140 -24.60 -8.06 0.38
N ALA A 141 -24.21 -9.34 0.34
CA ALA A 141 -23.41 -9.97 1.39
C ALA A 141 -22.06 -9.25 1.60
N VAL A 142 -21.34 -8.95 0.52
CA VAL A 142 -20.06 -8.21 0.57
C VAL A 142 -20.28 -6.79 1.09
N LYS A 143 -21.36 -6.12 0.71
CA LYS A 143 -21.69 -4.78 1.22
C LYS A 143 -21.94 -4.78 2.73
N GLU A 144 -22.67 -5.76 3.24
CA GLU A 144 -22.91 -5.92 4.67
C GLU A 144 -21.62 -6.29 5.42
N LEU A 145 -20.78 -7.15 4.84
CA LEU A 145 -19.45 -7.47 5.38
C LEU A 145 -18.59 -6.22 5.51
N VAL A 146 -18.58 -5.36 4.49
CA VAL A 146 -17.84 -4.09 4.49
C VAL A 146 -18.34 -3.15 5.58
N ARG A 147 -19.66 -3.05 5.77
CA ARG A 147 -20.26 -2.17 6.79
C ARG A 147 -19.91 -2.63 8.20
N LYS A 148 -19.99 -3.94 8.47
CA LYS A 148 -19.65 -4.54 9.77
C LYS A 148 -18.15 -4.53 10.04
N GLY A 149 -17.35 -4.75 9.00
CA GLY A 149 -15.89 -4.90 9.09
C GLY A 149 -15.13 -3.62 9.39
N LYS A 150 -15.70 -2.44 9.08
CA LYS A 150 -15.05 -1.11 9.20
C LYS A 150 -13.68 -1.06 8.53
N PHE A 151 -13.60 -1.56 7.29
CA PHE A 151 -12.35 -1.61 6.52
C PHE A 151 -11.93 -0.24 5.95
N ASN A 152 -10.65 -0.12 5.61
CA ASN A 152 -10.07 1.03 4.95
C ASN A 152 -10.77 1.36 3.61
N LYS A 153 -10.92 2.65 3.32
CA LYS A 153 -11.55 3.18 2.10
C LYS A 153 -11.01 2.55 0.81
N HIS A 154 -9.72 2.22 0.75
CA HIS A 154 -9.07 1.66 -0.44
C HIS A 154 -9.49 0.21 -0.67
N LEU A 155 -9.49 -0.62 0.38
CA LEU A 155 -9.96 -2.00 0.31
C LEU A 155 -11.46 -2.08 -0.02
N VAL A 156 -12.26 -1.20 0.58
CA VAL A 156 -13.70 -1.08 0.27
C VAL A 156 -13.94 -0.72 -1.19
N ARG A 157 -13.12 0.16 -1.78
CA ARG A 157 -13.24 0.54 -3.19
C ARG A 157 -12.92 -0.63 -4.11
N LEU A 158 -11.89 -1.41 -3.79
CA LEU A 158 -11.54 -2.63 -4.52
C LEU A 158 -12.70 -3.63 -4.49
N LEU A 159 -13.23 -3.95 -3.30
CA LEU A 159 -14.37 -4.87 -3.15
C LEU A 159 -15.61 -4.42 -3.92
N LYS A 160 -15.92 -3.12 -3.88
CA LYS A 160 -17.01 -2.54 -4.68
C LYS A 160 -16.79 -2.68 -6.18
N MET A 161 -15.55 -2.53 -6.65
CA MET A 161 -15.21 -2.71 -8.06
C MET A 161 -15.32 -4.18 -8.48
N LEU A 162 -14.80 -5.12 -7.68
CA LEU A 162 -14.90 -6.56 -7.94
C LEU A 162 -16.36 -7.04 -7.97
N THR A 163 -17.20 -6.50 -7.08
CA THR A 163 -18.65 -6.74 -7.09
C THR A 163 -19.29 -6.29 -8.41
N LYS A 164 -18.93 -5.11 -8.92
CA LYS A 164 -19.47 -4.59 -10.19
C LYS A 164 -19.05 -5.41 -11.41
N ARG A 165 -17.85 -5.99 -11.36
CA ARG A 165 -17.30 -6.84 -12.43
C ARG A 165 -17.77 -8.29 -12.34
N LYS A 166 -18.55 -8.66 -11.31
CA LYS A 166 -18.97 -10.05 -11.03
C LYS A 166 -17.80 -11.01 -10.78
N GLU A 167 -16.64 -10.44 -10.43
CA GLU A 167 -15.38 -11.15 -10.17
C GLU A 167 -15.19 -11.36 -8.65
N LEU A 168 -16.23 -11.83 -7.95
CA LEU A 168 -16.16 -12.01 -6.48
C LEU A 168 -15.44 -13.31 -6.07
N GLY A 169 -15.36 -14.30 -6.96
CA GLY A 169 -14.65 -15.55 -6.70
C GLY A 169 -13.13 -15.39 -6.56
N MET A 170 -12.55 -14.32 -7.11
CA MET A 170 -11.10 -14.05 -7.02
C MET A 170 -10.69 -13.24 -5.78
N VAL A 171 -11.63 -12.85 -4.91
CA VAL A 171 -11.32 -12.00 -3.75
C VAL A 171 -10.31 -12.68 -2.83
N SER A 172 -10.44 -13.98 -2.57
CA SER A 172 -9.48 -14.73 -1.76
C SER A 172 -8.07 -14.70 -2.36
N GLU A 173 -7.96 -14.95 -3.67
CA GLU A 173 -6.69 -14.94 -4.40
C GLU A 173 -6.05 -13.55 -4.40
N VAL A 174 -6.84 -12.48 -4.52
CA VAL A 174 -6.34 -11.09 -4.44
C VAL A 174 -5.75 -10.79 -3.06
N LEU A 175 -6.37 -11.26 -1.98
CA LEU A 175 -5.86 -11.04 -0.62
C LEU A 175 -4.59 -11.83 -0.35
N GLU A 176 -4.49 -13.05 -0.87
CA GLU A 176 -3.28 -13.88 -0.78
C GLU A 176 -2.10 -13.25 -1.54
N GLU A 177 -2.33 -12.82 -2.78
CA GLU A 177 -1.32 -12.10 -3.56
C GLU A 177 -0.92 -10.78 -2.90
N PHE A 178 -1.85 -10.07 -2.25
CA PHE A 178 -1.52 -8.85 -1.49
C PHE A 178 -0.56 -9.16 -0.34
N GLU A 179 -0.84 -10.20 0.46
CA GLU A 179 0.06 -10.62 1.54
C GLU A 179 1.44 -11.00 1.01
N ARG A 180 1.48 -11.73 -0.10
CA ARG A 180 2.74 -12.12 -0.75
C ARG A 180 3.57 -10.90 -1.16
N ILE A 181 2.98 -9.96 -1.90
CA ILE A 181 3.72 -8.77 -2.38
C ILE A 181 4.11 -7.87 -1.19
N TYR A 182 3.28 -7.77 -0.15
CA TYR A 182 3.60 -7.04 1.08
C TYR A 182 4.80 -7.66 1.83
N ASP A 183 4.84 -8.99 1.96
CA ASP A 183 5.94 -9.69 2.63
C ASP A 183 7.25 -9.51 1.82
N GLU A 184 7.19 -9.54 0.49
CA GLU A 184 8.33 -9.25 -0.40
C GLU A 184 8.83 -7.79 -0.24
N LEU A 185 7.91 -6.82 -0.21
CA LEU A 185 8.26 -5.39 -0.04
C LEU A 185 8.80 -5.06 1.35
N SER A 186 8.33 -5.79 2.38
CA SER A 186 8.78 -5.62 3.75
C SER A 186 10.04 -6.43 4.08
N GLU A 187 10.68 -7.04 3.06
CA GLU A 187 11.82 -7.96 3.20
C GLU A 187 11.59 -9.03 4.29
N THR A 188 10.33 -9.46 4.41
CA THR A 188 9.89 -10.41 5.43
C THR A 188 9.98 -11.82 4.87
N LYS A 189 10.86 -12.65 5.45
CA LYS A 189 10.98 -14.05 5.05
C LYS A 189 9.97 -14.92 5.79
N VAL A 190 9.14 -15.62 5.04
CA VAL A 190 8.19 -16.58 5.57
C VAL A 190 8.83 -17.97 5.61
N VAL A 191 8.84 -18.62 6.78
CA VAL A 191 9.38 -19.96 6.97
C VAL A 191 8.29 -20.91 7.46
N TRP A 192 8.14 -22.03 6.76
CA TRP A 192 7.22 -23.10 7.13
C TRP A 192 7.95 -24.17 7.92
N ILE A 193 7.40 -24.55 9.07
CA ILE A 193 7.90 -25.62 9.92
C ILE A 193 6.84 -26.70 9.96
N SER A 194 7.20 -27.94 9.61
CA SER A 194 6.31 -29.08 9.78
C SER A 194 6.54 -29.71 11.15
N SER A 195 5.46 -29.94 11.91
CA SER A 195 5.51 -30.64 13.19
C SER A 195 4.30 -31.55 13.37
N GLU A 196 4.41 -32.57 14.20
CA GLU A 196 3.29 -33.45 14.58
C GLU A 196 2.38 -32.79 15.62
N LYS A 197 2.87 -31.79 16.35
CA LYS A 197 2.12 -31.10 17.42
C LYS A 197 2.28 -29.60 17.29
N LYS A 198 1.36 -28.85 17.89
CA LYS A 198 1.49 -27.39 17.97
C LYS A 198 2.75 -27.02 18.77
N ILE A 199 3.70 -26.34 18.13
CA ILE A 199 4.93 -25.87 18.75
C ILE A 199 4.62 -24.68 19.67
N LYS A 200 5.23 -24.65 20.86
CA LYS A 200 5.14 -23.52 21.80
C LYS A 200 5.76 -22.25 21.21
N GLU A 201 5.17 -21.09 21.52
CA GLU A 201 5.62 -19.78 21.02
C GLU A 201 7.10 -19.50 21.35
N ASP A 202 7.60 -19.92 22.53
CA ASP A 202 9.02 -19.76 22.91
C ASP A 202 9.97 -20.45 21.92
N ARG A 203 9.62 -21.65 21.46
CA ARG A 203 10.41 -22.39 20.48
C ARG A 203 10.34 -21.75 19.10
N LEU A 204 9.16 -21.26 18.70
CA LEU A 204 9.00 -20.53 17.44
C LEU A 204 9.85 -19.26 17.42
N PHE A 205 9.91 -18.53 18.53
CA PHE A 205 10.75 -17.33 18.66
C PHE A 205 12.25 -17.66 18.55
N ARG A 206 12.71 -18.71 19.23
CA ARG A 206 14.11 -19.18 19.12
C ARG A 206 14.46 -19.56 17.68
N ILE A 207 13.56 -20.24 16.98
CA ILE A 207 13.77 -20.61 15.57
C ILE A 207 13.78 -19.37 14.69
N ALA A 208 12.83 -18.43 14.88
CA ALA A 208 12.77 -17.19 14.13
C ALA A 208 14.07 -16.38 14.27
N LYS A 209 14.59 -16.25 15.50
CA LYS A 209 15.87 -15.57 15.76
C LYS A 209 17.03 -16.26 15.02
N ARG A 210 17.10 -17.59 15.09
CA ARG A 210 18.16 -18.34 14.40
C ARG A 210 18.08 -18.21 12.88
N VAL A 211 16.88 -18.29 12.32
CA VAL A 211 16.65 -18.07 10.88
C VAL A 211 17.02 -16.65 10.49
N GLN A 212 16.69 -15.66 11.32
CA GLN A 212 17.04 -14.27 11.06
C GLN A 212 18.56 -14.06 11.01
N GLU A 213 19.30 -14.61 11.98
CA GLU A 213 20.77 -14.61 12.01
C GLU A 213 21.38 -15.26 10.77
N LEU A 214 20.85 -16.42 10.35
CA LEU A 214 21.39 -17.17 9.20
C LEU A 214 21.00 -16.55 7.85
N SER A 215 19.83 -15.96 7.78
CA SER A 215 19.27 -15.48 6.51
C SER A 215 19.52 -13.99 6.25
N GLY A 216 19.92 -13.22 7.25
CA GLY A 216 20.09 -11.76 7.14
C GLY A 216 18.79 -10.99 6.84
N ALA A 217 17.62 -11.60 7.07
CA ALA A 217 16.34 -10.96 6.78
C ALA A 217 15.98 -9.92 7.86
N VAL A 218 15.32 -8.83 7.46
CA VAL A 218 14.86 -7.80 8.41
C VAL A 218 13.79 -8.35 9.35
N LYS A 219 12.88 -9.18 8.83
CA LYS A 219 11.79 -9.79 9.58
C LYS A 219 11.58 -11.22 9.15
N VAL A 220 11.24 -12.10 10.11
CA VAL A 220 10.95 -13.51 9.86
C VAL A 220 9.56 -13.85 10.39
N LYS A 221 8.70 -14.42 9.54
CA LYS A 221 7.37 -14.91 9.89
C LYS A 221 7.37 -16.43 9.86
N VAL A 222 7.28 -17.07 11.02
CA VAL A 222 7.27 -18.53 11.14
C VAL A 222 5.83 -19.05 11.13
N ARG A 223 5.53 -19.99 10.24
CA ARG A 223 4.23 -20.68 10.15
C ARG A 223 4.42 -22.16 10.51
N ASN A 224 3.64 -22.66 11.46
CA ASN A 224 3.68 -24.07 11.87
C ASN A 224 2.58 -24.87 11.14
N LEU A 225 2.99 -25.85 10.34
CA LEU A 225 2.11 -26.82 9.70
C LEU A 225 2.04 -28.08 10.58
N VAL A 226 0.93 -28.22 11.29
CA VAL A 226 0.65 -29.40 12.12
C VAL A 226 0.11 -30.52 11.22
N ARG A 227 0.82 -31.64 11.14
CA ARG A 227 0.35 -32.84 10.44
C ARG A 227 -0.29 -33.79 11.45
N ASP A 228 -1.61 -33.69 11.62
CA ASP A 228 -2.39 -34.51 12.57
C ASP A 228 -2.75 -35.93 12.04
N ARG A 229 -2.06 -36.46 11.03
CA ARG A 229 -2.35 -37.81 10.49
C ARG A 229 -1.09 -38.60 10.18
N ILE A 230 -0.63 -39.36 11.16
CA ILE A 230 -0.05 -40.69 10.93
C ILE A 230 -0.67 -41.60 12.00
N PRO A 231 -1.70 -42.42 11.69
CA PRO A 231 -2.06 -43.51 12.57
C PRO A 231 -0.84 -44.43 12.66
N ALA A 232 -0.39 -44.73 13.87
CA ALA A 232 0.71 -45.67 14.11
C ALA A 232 0.43 -46.98 13.37
N VAL A 233 1.30 -47.34 12.43
CA VAL A 233 1.29 -48.68 11.85
C VAL A 233 1.68 -49.62 12.98
N ALA A 234 0.71 -50.38 13.49
CA ALA A 234 0.96 -51.51 14.37
C ALA A 234 1.69 -52.58 13.54
N VAL A 235 2.93 -52.88 13.95
CA VAL A 235 3.72 -54.02 13.49
C VAL A 235 3.35 -55.23 14.33
#